data_AF-M1EIT0-F1
#
_entry.id   AF-M1EIT0-F1
#
_cell.length_a   1.000
_cell.length_b   1.000
_cell.length_c   1.000
_cell.angle_alpha   90.00
_cell.angle_beta   90.00
_cell.angle_gamma   90.00
#
_symmetry.space_group_name_H-M   'P 1'
#
loop_
_entity.id
_entity.type
_entity.pdbx_description
1 polymer ?
#
loop_
_entity_poly.entity_id
_entity_poly.type
_entity_poly.pdbx_seq_one_letter_code
_entity_poly.pdbx_strand_id
1 'polypeptide(L)'
;EGFIKAGQRPFVSASQGVTGMPTSAFTVILSKAYPAVGIPIPFDKILYNRQQHYDPRTGIFTCSVPGTYYFSYHVHVKGTHVWVGLYKNGAPVMYTYDEYTKGYLDQASG
;
A
#
# COMPACT_ATOMS: atom_id res chain seq x y z
N GLU A 1 4.79 -58.45 -2.04
CA GLU A 1 5.03 -57.19 -1.32
C GLU A 1 5.79 -56.24 -2.24
N GLY A 2 5.35 -54.99 -2.39
CA GLY A 2 6.01 -54.03 -3.30
C GLY A 2 5.12 -52.85 -3.66
N PHE A 3 4.79 -52.02 -2.67
CA PHE A 3 4.07 -50.75 -2.88
C PHE A 3 5.09 -49.70 -3.37
N ILE A 4 4.99 -49.26 -4.63
CA ILE A 4 5.79 -48.14 -5.13
C ILE A 4 5.22 -46.86 -4.51
N LYS A 5 5.93 -46.28 -3.53
CA LYS A 5 5.67 -44.92 -3.04
C LYS A 5 5.94 -43.93 -4.17
N ALA A 6 4.90 -43.25 -4.64
CA ALA A 6 5.04 -42.08 -5.50
C ALA A 6 5.90 -41.04 -4.76
N GLY A 7 7.02 -40.67 -5.37
CA GLY A 7 7.92 -39.64 -4.87
C GLY A 7 7.15 -38.36 -4.58
N GLN A 8 7.22 -37.92 -3.34
CA GLN A 8 6.73 -36.64 -2.90
C GLN A 8 7.52 -35.56 -3.65
N ARG A 9 6.89 -34.98 -4.67
CA ARG A 9 7.44 -33.84 -5.40
C ARG A 9 7.68 -32.73 -4.36
N PRO A 10 8.87 -32.10 -4.31
CA PRO A 10 9.07 -30.98 -3.42
C PRO A 10 8.02 -29.92 -3.80
N PHE A 11 7.22 -29.52 -2.81
CA PHE A 11 6.27 -28.43 -2.94
C PHE A 11 7.10 -27.15 -3.07
N VAL A 12 7.42 -26.79 -4.31
CA VAL A 12 8.06 -25.50 -4.60
C VAL A 12 7.04 -24.44 -4.19
N SER A 13 7.38 -23.63 -3.19
CA SER A 13 6.58 -22.50 -2.72
C SER A 13 6.18 -21.63 -3.91
N ALA A 14 4.92 -21.75 -4.34
CA ALA A 14 4.31 -20.91 -5.35
C ALA A 14 4.11 -19.49 -4.78
N SER A 15 5.18 -18.71 -4.71
CA SER A 15 5.09 -17.27 -4.40
C SER A 15 6.13 -16.39 -5.07
N GLN A 16 7.01 -16.94 -5.92
CA GLN A 16 7.65 -16.13 -6.94
C GLN A 16 6.61 -15.90 -8.06
N GLY A 17 6.30 -14.64 -8.35
CA GLY A 17 5.43 -14.28 -9.46
C GLY A 17 5.83 -15.03 -10.72
N VAL A 18 4.85 -15.29 -11.58
CA VAL A 18 4.84 -16.16 -12.77
C VAL A 18 6.02 -15.95 -13.76
N THR A 19 6.94 -15.00 -13.52
CA THR A 19 8.06 -14.63 -14.38
C THR A 19 9.44 -14.63 -13.72
N GLY A 20 9.60 -15.02 -12.45
CA GLY A 20 10.91 -14.95 -11.76
C GLY A 20 11.45 -13.52 -11.55
N MET A 21 10.66 -12.50 -11.88
CA MET A 21 11.02 -11.10 -11.66
C MET A 21 10.82 -10.73 -10.18
N PRO A 22 11.71 -9.88 -9.62
CA PRO A 22 11.48 -9.30 -8.30
C PRO A 22 10.13 -8.56 -8.28
N THR A 23 9.29 -8.88 -7.30
CA THR A 23 7.98 -8.23 -7.11
C THR A 23 8.06 -7.30 -5.92
N SER A 24 7.39 -6.15 -5.97
CA SER A 24 7.32 -5.20 -4.86
C SER A 24 6.00 -4.45 -4.98
N ALA A 25 5.09 -4.69 -4.04
CA ALA A 25 3.78 -4.06 -4.02
C ALA A 25 3.22 -4.01 -2.59
N PHE A 26 2.32 -3.07 -2.35
CA PHE A 26 1.55 -2.97 -1.13
C PHE A 26 0.14 -2.46 -1.42
N THR A 27 -0.80 -2.80 -0.55
CA THR A 27 -2.16 -2.28 -0.55
C THR A 27 -2.62 -2.20 0.89
N VAL A 28 -2.99 -1.01 1.34
CA VAL A 28 -3.23 -0.70 2.75
C VAL A 28 -4.41 0.27 2.88
N ILE A 29 -5.08 0.21 4.03
CA ILE A 29 -6.23 1.06 4.37
C ILE A 29 -6.02 1.62 5.77
N LEU A 30 -6.57 2.81 6.02
CA LEU A 30 -6.56 3.44 7.33
C LEU A 30 -7.82 3.01 8.09
N SER A 31 -7.66 2.40 9.27
CA SER A 31 -8.80 1.91 10.07
C SER A 31 -9.52 3.03 10.81
N LYS A 32 -8.79 4.08 11.21
CA LYS A 32 -9.30 5.22 11.98
C LYS A 32 -9.20 6.51 11.17
N ALA A 33 -10.34 7.15 10.94
CA ALA A 33 -10.39 8.45 10.27
C ALA A 33 -9.62 9.54 11.05
N TYR A 34 -9.26 10.61 10.34
CA TYR A 34 -8.57 11.79 10.88
C TYR A 34 -7.17 11.46 11.45
N PRO A 35 -6.23 11.01 10.59
CA PRO A 35 -4.84 10.84 11.00
C PRO A 35 -4.20 12.18 11.36
N ALA A 36 -3.05 12.13 12.04
CA ALA A 36 -2.29 13.33 12.36
C ALA A 36 -1.82 14.07 11.10
N VAL A 37 -1.82 15.40 11.15
CA VAL A 37 -1.39 16.26 10.04
C VAL A 37 0.12 16.53 10.06
N GLY A 38 0.71 16.76 8.89
CA GLY A 38 2.12 17.15 8.78
C GLY A 38 3.13 16.01 8.95
N ILE A 39 2.66 14.77 9.13
CA ILE A 39 3.49 13.56 9.21
C ILE A 39 2.98 12.48 8.24
N PRO A 40 3.79 11.47 7.87
CA PRO A 40 3.32 10.33 7.10
C PRO A 40 2.12 9.63 7.75
N ILE A 41 1.16 9.17 6.94
CA ILE A 41 -0.05 8.51 7.42
C ILE A 41 0.24 7.01 7.63
N PRO A 42 0.19 6.47 8.85
CA PRO A 42 0.40 5.05 9.10
C PRO A 42 -0.90 4.27 8.80
N PHE A 43 -1.11 3.89 7.53
CA PHE A 43 -2.17 2.96 7.15
C PHE A 43 -1.90 1.60 7.80
N ASP A 44 -2.75 1.21 8.74
CA ASP A 44 -2.54 0.11 9.67
C ASP A 44 -3.17 -1.21 9.20
N LYS A 45 -4.20 -1.12 8.34
CA LYS A 45 -4.87 -2.30 7.80
C LYS A 45 -4.20 -2.75 6.51
N ILE A 46 -3.45 -3.84 6.59
CA ILE A 46 -2.76 -4.45 5.45
C ILE A 46 -3.72 -5.34 4.65
N LEU A 47 -3.92 -5.03 3.36
CA LEU A 47 -4.58 -5.93 2.41
C LEU A 47 -3.56 -6.77 1.63
N TYR A 48 -2.44 -6.16 1.25
CA TYR A 48 -1.30 -6.83 0.63
C TYR A 48 0.00 -6.15 1.07
N ASN A 49 0.99 -6.93 1.50
CA ASN A 49 2.34 -6.45 1.79
C ASN A 49 3.32 -7.64 1.90
N ARG A 50 3.29 -8.57 0.94
CA ARG A 50 4.03 -9.85 1.09
C ARG A 50 5.53 -9.66 1.26
N GLN A 51 6.09 -8.65 0.60
CA GLN A 51 7.51 -8.32 0.62
C GLN A 51 7.92 -7.46 1.82
N GLN A 52 6.96 -6.99 2.62
CA GLN A 52 7.20 -6.14 3.80
C GLN A 52 7.97 -4.85 3.46
N HIS A 53 7.76 -4.32 2.24
CA HIS A 53 8.38 -3.07 1.80
C HIS A 53 7.62 -1.84 2.30
N TYR A 54 6.35 -1.98 2.66
CA TYR A 54 5.61 -0.98 3.41
C TYR A 54 5.71 -1.25 4.90
N ASP A 55 6.06 -0.25 5.69
CA ASP A 55 6.07 -0.33 7.16
C ASP A 55 4.82 0.37 7.74
N PRO A 56 3.86 -0.39 8.30
CA PRO A 56 2.63 0.17 8.87
C PRO A 56 2.86 1.04 10.11
N ARG A 57 4.04 0.95 10.75
CA ARG A 57 4.37 1.80 11.92
C ARG A 57 4.74 3.21 11.50
N THR A 58 5.32 3.36 10.32
CA THR A 58 5.82 4.64 9.82
C THR A 58 4.96 5.21 8.68
N GLY A 59 4.17 4.38 7.99
CA GLY A 59 3.42 4.81 6.81
C GLY A 59 4.27 4.90 5.54
N ILE A 60 5.49 4.36 5.57
CA ILE A 60 6.49 4.54 4.52
C ILE A 60 6.64 3.25 3.70
N PHE A 61 6.57 3.39 2.38
CA PHE A 61 7.00 2.37 1.44
C PHE A 61 8.48 2.60 1.06
N THR A 62 9.31 1.60 1.28
CA THR A 62 10.73 1.60 0.92
C THR A 62 10.96 0.80 -0.35
N CYS A 63 11.52 1.46 -1.36
CA CYS A 63 11.87 0.82 -2.63
C CYS A 63 13.11 -0.09 -2.45
N SER A 64 12.90 -1.41 -2.35
CA SER A 64 14.00 -2.39 -2.30
C SER A 64 14.44 -2.90 -3.68
N VAL A 65 13.61 -2.71 -4.71
CA VAL A 65 13.86 -3.17 -6.09
C VAL A 65 13.86 -1.95 -7.01
N PRO A 66 14.96 -1.62 -7.70
CA PRO A 66 14.99 -0.52 -8.66
C PRO A 66 13.97 -0.73 -9.79
N GLY A 67 13.22 0.32 -10.15
CA GLY A 67 12.24 0.26 -11.22
C GLY A 67 11.25 1.42 -11.21
N THR A 68 10.28 1.34 -12.13
CA THR A 68 9.14 2.26 -12.19
C THR A 68 8.01 1.72 -11.32
N TYR A 69 7.46 2.59 -10.47
CA TYR A 69 6.37 2.25 -9.56
C TYR A 69 5.13 3.06 -9.90
N TYR A 70 3.98 2.42 -9.76
CA TYR A 70 2.68 3.06 -9.80
C TYR A 70 2.14 3.18 -8.38
N PHE A 71 1.74 4.38 -8.00
CA PHE A 71 1.08 4.67 -6.73
C PHE A 71 -0.31 5.22 -7.03
N SER A 72 -1.30 4.79 -6.26
CA SER A 72 -2.62 5.38 -6.30
C SER A 72 -3.22 5.37 -4.90
N TYR A 73 -4.06 6.36 -4.62
CA TYR A 73 -4.73 6.52 -3.34
C TYR A 73 -6.13 7.10 -3.51
N HIS A 74 -7.00 6.77 -2.56
CA HIS A 74 -8.36 7.28 -2.47
C HIS A 74 -8.61 7.76 -1.03
N VAL A 75 -9.20 8.94 -0.89
CA VAL A 75 -9.45 9.59 0.39
C VAL A 75 -10.90 10.02 0.45
N HIS A 76 -11.57 9.72 1.57
CA HIS A 76 -12.89 10.27 1.86
C HIS A 76 -12.75 11.64 2.54
N VAL A 77 -13.50 12.62 2.06
CA VAL A 77 -13.52 13.99 2.57
C VAL A 77 -14.79 14.17 3.40
N LYS A 78 -14.62 14.29 4.72
CA LYS A 78 -15.72 14.44 5.67
C LYS A 78 -15.26 15.22 6.88
N GLY A 79 -16.08 16.16 7.35
CA GLY A 79 -15.84 16.91 8.59
C GLY A 79 -14.83 18.05 8.48
N THR A 80 -13.90 18.00 7.53
CA THR A 80 -12.92 19.06 7.21
C THR A 80 -12.37 18.89 5.79
N HIS A 81 -11.86 19.97 5.21
CA HIS A 81 -11.13 19.95 3.93
C HIS A 81 -9.96 18.95 4.01
N VAL A 82 -9.67 18.30 2.89
CA VAL A 82 -8.55 17.38 2.77
C VAL A 82 -7.45 18.06 1.97
N TRP A 83 -6.22 17.97 2.48
CA TRP A 83 -5.02 18.29 1.73
C TRP A 83 -4.00 17.19 1.98
N VAL A 84 -3.76 16.36 0.97
CA VAL A 84 -2.80 15.25 1.04
C VAL A 84 -1.71 15.45 0.01
N GLY A 85 -0.51 14.97 0.34
CA GLY A 85 0.61 14.94 -0.57
C GLY A 85 1.20 13.54 -0.66
N LEU A 86 1.56 13.15 -1.89
CA LEU A 86 2.42 11.99 -2.14
C LEU A 86 3.87 12.47 -2.16
N TYR A 87 4.71 11.88 -1.32
CA TYR A 87 6.10 12.27 -1.16
C TYR A 87 7.05 11.17 -1.63
N LYS A 88 8.18 11.58 -2.21
CA LYS A 88 9.33 10.72 -2.52
C LYS A 88 10.56 11.32 -1.87
N ASN A 89 11.15 10.60 -0.90
CA ASN A 89 12.37 11.01 -0.20
C ASN A 89 12.32 12.45 0.35
N GLY A 90 11.19 12.83 0.95
CA GLY A 90 10.97 14.16 1.53
C GLY A 90 10.55 15.24 0.54
N ALA A 91 10.60 14.98 -0.77
CA ALA A 91 10.11 15.90 -1.80
C ALA A 91 8.67 15.56 -2.21
N PRO A 92 7.76 16.54 -2.33
CA PRO A 92 6.42 16.31 -2.84
C PRO A 92 6.44 15.96 -4.33
N VAL A 93 5.64 14.99 -4.72
CA VAL A 93 5.47 14.55 -6.12
C VAL A 93 4.07 14.87 -6.64
N MET A 94 3.07 14.84 -5.75
CA MET A 94 1.68 15.17 -6.08
C MET A 94 1.00 15.76 -4.85
N TYR A 95 0.07 16.69 -5.09
CA TYR A 95 -0.86 17.18 -4.09
C TYR A 95 -2.28 16.97 -4.58
N THR A 96 -3.14 16.55 -3.66
CA THR A 96 -4.58 16.47 -3.88
C THR A 96 -5.27 17.26 -2.77
N TYR A 97 -6.10 18.20 -3.18
CA TYR A 97 -6.89 19.06 -2.33
C TYR A 97 -8.36 18.90 -2.66
N ASP A 98 -9.20 18.88 -1.64
CA ASP A 98 -10.65 18.83 -1.80
C ASP A 98 -11.35 19.53 -0.62
N GLU A 99 -12.45 20.22 -0.93
CA GLU A 99 -13.20 21.02 0.02
C GLU A 99 -14.33 20.22 0.67
N TYR A 100 -14.40 20.26 2.00
CA TYR A 100 -15.54 19.68 2.69
C TYR A 100 -16.76 20.61 2.64
N THR A 101 -17.82 20.13 1.98
CA THR A 101 -19.14 20.74 2.08
C THR A 101 -19.90 20.17 3.28
N LYS A 102 -20.33 21.04 4.20
CA LYS A 102 -21.03 20.64 5.43
C LYS A 102 -22.25 19.75 5.11
N GLY A 103 -22.29 18.58 5.73
CA GLY A 103 -23.38 17.59 5.58
C GLY A 103 -23.19 16.59 4.44
N TYR A 104 -22.17 16.74 3.58
CA TYR A 104 -21.91 15.84 2.46
C TYR A 104 -20.65 14.99 2.71
N LEU A 105 -20.57 13.85 2.02
CA LEU A 105 -19.36 13.03 1.95
C LEU A 105 -18.81 13.17 0.53
N ASP A 106 -17.53 13.53 0.42
CA ASP A 106 -16.84 13.63 -0.87
C ASP A 106 -15.67 12.65 -0.97
N GLN A 107 -15.06 12.55 -2.14
CA GLN A 107 -13.94 11.66 -2.42
C GLN A 107 -12.90 12.31 -3.34
N ALA A 108 -11.64 12.24 -2.92
CA ALA A 108 -10.50 12.69 -3.71
C ALA A 108 -9.53 11.52 -3.98
N SER A 109 -8.82 11.54 -5.11
CA SER A 109 -7.87 10.48 -5.49
C SER A 109 -6.70 11.03 -6.29
N GLY A 110 -5.63 10.23 -6.38
CA GLY A 110 -4.46 10.48 -7.20
C GLY A 110 -3.67 9.21 -7.49
#